data_AF-A0A6G2JWE0-F1
#
_entry.id   AF-A0A6G2JWE0-F1
#
_cell.length_a   1.000
_cell.length_b   1.000
_cell.length_c   1.000
_cell.angle_alpha   90.00
_cell.angle_beta   90.00
_cell.angle_gamma   90.00
#
_symmetry.space_group_name_H-M   'P 1'
#
loop_
_entity.id
_entity.type
_entity.pdbx_description
1 polymer ?
#
loop_
_entity_poly.entity_id
_entity_poly.type
_entity_poly.pdbx_seq_one_letter_code
_entity_poly.pdbx_strand_id
1 'polypeptide(L)'
;MRSSAAASGGGDDDSCGCSRANAPTSSSSTTPHTSIPTPGSATLRIVRPPNLQRVWAKGTDAIAAEAAGDFATLRPAGSLVEKSPAASAAGAPHCRVRPQQGAASLADVGHLEWLERPEPGKDTILIAAFSGWNDAGDAATESAKYLRRRFRCHPVAHIDPEYFYDFASVRPSVQVTDGERKIDWPTPDVRIGEVDDGRPVVTVLGVEPRLRWRTFCDVIIEMAESLGVSTVVTLGALLTDTHHNAPVNVVGASNNTALNLNMGLRQSTYEGPTGIIGVLNDACHRAGFDSVSFWATVPTYVHNYPSPKAALALAERVGQFLGVTLGESELHSAAANYGRQIDELVAGDDTLAQYAQQILEESAAEAVEDFSEMVENPDGLIDELEQFLRQQEPD
;
A
#
# COMPACT_ATOMS: atom_id res chain seq x y z
N MET A 1 46.18 -22.09 59.23
CA MET A 1 46.88 -20.81 59.50
C MET A 1 45.80 -19.74 59.62
N ARG A 2 45.64 -19.09 60.78
CA ARG A 2 46.23 -17.78 61.15
C ARG A 2 45.88 -16.64 60.15
N SER A 3 45.39 -15.47 60.58
CA SER A 3 44.93 -15.06 61.93
C SER A 3 44.21 -13.71 61.93
N SER A 4 43.32 -13.50 62.93
CA SER A 4 42.99 -12.18 63.54
C SER A 4 42.23 -11.15 62.66
N ALA A 5 41.58 -10.10 63.17
CA ALA A 5 40.99 -9.78 64.50
C ALA A 5 39.93 -8.66 64.28
N ALA A 6 38.76 -8.66 64.93
CA ALA A 6 38.45 -7.96 66.20
C ALA A 6 38.64 -6.40 66.14
N ALA A 7 37.76 -5.54 66.66
CA ALA A 7 36.45 -5.70 67.33
C ALA A 7 35.73 -4.32 67.44
N SER A 8 34.46 -4.34 67.89
CA SER A 8 33.75 -3.32 68.72
C SER A 8 33.72 -1.83 68.29
N GLY A 9 32.60 -1.11 68.39
CA GLY A 9 31.26 -1.44 68.90
C GLY A 9 30.60 -0.25 69.62
N GLY A 10 29.26 -0.20 69.64
CA GLY A 10 28.45 0.83 70.33
C GLY A 10 28.41 2.20 69.61
N GLY A 11 27.33 2.97 69.68
CA GLY A 11 26.02 2.69 70.26
C GLY A 11 25.10 3.92 70.15
N ASP A 12 23.81 3.63 70.04
CA ASP A 12 22.65 4.38 70.56
C ASP A 12 22.41 5.88 70.24
N ASP A 13 21.16 6.10 69.80
CA ASP A 13 20.21 7.15 70.19
C ASP A 13 20.17 8.58 69.61
N ASP A 14 18.90 8.95 69.41
CA ASP A 14 18.22 10.24 69.55
C ASP A 14 18.28 11.37 68.50
N SER A 15 17.18 11.42 67.74
CA SER A 15 16.08 12.38 67.98
C SER A 15 16.37 13.87 68.19
N CYS A 16 15.89 14.66 67.22
CA CYS A 16 15.13 15.92 67.42
C CYS A 16 15.84 17.15 68.04
N GLY A 17 15.83 18.31 67.35
CA GLY A 17 16.20 19.58 67.98
C GLY A 17 16.35 20.81 67.08
N CYS A 18 15.33 21.67 67.04
CA CYS A 18 15.35 22.99 66.40
C CYS A 18 16.37 23.99 67.02
N SER A 19 16.90 24.93 66.21
CA SER A 19 17.06 26.37 66.52
C SER A 19 17.61 27.13 65.29
N ARG A 20 16.87 28.02 64.63
CA ARG A 20 16.58 29.45 64.95
C ARG A 20 17.78 30.43 64.86
N ALA A 21 17.71 31.26 63.80
CA ALA A 21 17.84 32.73 63.81
C ALA A 21 19.26 33.35 63.96
N ASN A 22 19.58 34.58 63.49
CA ASN A 22 18.77 35.59 62.77
C ASN A 22 19.68 36.62 62.03
N ALA A 23 19.29 37.04 60.81
CA ALA A 23 19.45 38.42 60.27
C ALA A 23 20.88 39.05 60.10
N PRO A 24 21.04 40.27 59.53
CA PRO A 24 20.26 40.97 58.48
C PRO A 24 21.12 41.61 57.35
N THR A 25 20.44 42.34 56.46
CA THR A 25 20.85 43.57 55.72
C THR A 25 21.03 43.48 54.21
N SER A 26 20.63 44.58 53.57
CA SER A 26 20.23 44.73 52.17
C SER A 26 20.90 45.95 51.52
N SER A 27 21.34 45.81 50.27
CA SER A 27 21.39 46.85 49.22
C SER A 27 22.24 46.29 48.07
N SER A 28 21.92 46.25 46.76
CA SER A 28 20.96 46.87 45.84
C SER A 28 21.69 47.69 44.77
N SER A 29 21.67 47.19 43.52
CA SER A 29 21.87 47.94 42.25
C SER A 29 23.32 48.42 41.95
N THR A 30 23.80 48.60 40.70
CA THR A 30 23.16 48.60 39.36
C THR A 30 24.09 48.00 38.28
N THR A 31 23.53 47.62 37.13
CA THR A 31 24.14 47.03 35.90
C THR A 31 25.09 47.98 35.13
N PRO A 32 25.88 47.50 34.14
CA PRO A 32 25.40 47.43 32.73
C PRO A 32 25.88 46.23 31.86
N HIS A 33 25.24 46.10 30.68
CA HIS A 33 25.40 45.16 29.54
C HIS A 33 26.75 44.49 29.22
N THR A 34 26.69 43.23 28.72
CA THR A 34 27.51 42.73 27.58
C THR A 34 26.76 41.66 26.74
N SER A 35 27.13 41.60 25.46
CA SER A 35 26.62 40.91 24.25
C SER A 35 26.36 39.38 24.24
N ILE A 36 25.58 38.99 23.22
CA ILE A 36 25.31 37.61 22.72
C ILE A 36 26.53 37.03 21.99
N PRO A 37 26.84 35.71 22.15
CA PRO A 37 27.69 34.95 21.23
C PRO A 37 26.89 34.01 20.31
N THR A 38 27.33 33.86 19.06
CA THR A 38 26.77 32.92 18.07
C THR A 38 27.63 31.66 17.95
N PRO A 39 27.07 30.45 18.09
CA PRO A 39 27.56 29.24 17.44
C PRO A 39 26.74 28.98 16.16
N GLY A 40 27.26 28.47 15.05
CA GLY A 40 28.48 27.67 14.88
C GLY A 40 28.06 26.43 14.08
N SER A 41 28.40 26.38 12.79
CA SER A 41 27.89 25.39 11.84
C SER A 41 28.21 23.94 12.26
N ALA A 42 27.21 23.22 12.78
CA ALA A 42 27.32 21.81 13.11
C ALA A 42 26.75 20.96 11.96
N THR A 43 27.63 20.33 11.18
CA THR A 43 27.23 19.38 10.14
C THR A 43 26.67 18.12 10.77
N LEU A 44 25.34 17.97 10.78
CA LEU A 44 24.68 16.79 11.34
C LEU A 44 24.98 15.56 10.46
N ARG A 45 25.86 14.67 10.94
CA ARG A 45 26.01 13.32 10.37
C ARG A 45 24.83 12.48 10.84
N ILE A 46 23.84 12.32 9.98
CA ILE A 46 22.79 11.31 10.16
C ILE A 46 23.45 9.94 9.98
N VAL A 47 23.53 9.16 11.06
CA VAL A 47 23.92 7.75 11.02
C VAL A 47 22.67 6.93 10.66
N ARG A 48 22.82 5.95 9.76
CA ARG A 48 21.72 5.11 9.28
C ARG A 48 21.60 3.83 10.13
N PRO A 49 20.38 3.38 10.48
CA PRO A 49 20.14 2.01 10.93
C PRO A 49 20.10 1.01 9.75
N PRO A 50 20.13 -0.31 10.01
CA PRO A 50 20.15 -1.34 8.96
C PRO A 50 18.90 -1.37 8.05
N ASN A 51 19.10 -0.94 6.80
CA ASN A 51 18.71 -1.63 5.56
C ASN A 51 17.30 -2.19 5.30
N LEU A 52 16.22 -1.58 5.78
CA LEU A 52 14.91 -1.71 5.08
C LEU A 52 14.80 -0.84 3.80
N GLN A 53 15.78 0.06 3.55
CA GLN A 53 15.87 0.84 2.31
C GLN A 53 16.16 -0.02 1.06
N ARG A 54 16.76 -1.22 1.22
CA ARG A 54 17.11 -2.09 0.09
C ARG A 54 15.89 -2.67 -0.64
N VAL A 55 14.77 -2.93 0.06
CA VAL A 55 13.54 -3.47 -0.56
C VAL A 55 12.96 -2.49 -1.58
N TRP A 56 12.96 -1.20 -1.26
CA TRP A 56 12.50 -0.15 -2.17
C TRP A 56 13.52 0.16 -3.27
N ALA A 57 14.83 0.06 -3.01
CA ALA A 57 15.88 0.35 -4.00
C ALA A 57 16.08 -0.79 -5.03
N LYS A 58 16.31 -2.03 -4.58
CA LYS A 58 16.54 -3.19 -5.47
C LYS A 58 15.33 -3.46 -6.38
N GLY A 59 14.11 -3.37 -5.82
CA GLY A 59 12.86 -3.56 -6.58
C GLY A 59 12.65 -2.53 -7.70
N THR A 60 13.23 -1.32 -7.59
CA THR A 60 13.05 -0.26 -8.59
C THR A 60 14.10 -0.26 -9.70
N ASP A 61 15.32 -0.75 -9.42
CA ASP A 61 16.36 -0.91 -10.46
C ASP A 61 15.95 -1.96 -11.51
N ALA A 62 15.26 -3.04 -11.09
CA ALA A 62 14.69 -4.04 -11.99
C ALA A 62 13.60 -3.44 -12.92
N ILE A 63 12.74 -2.57 -12.40
CA ILE A 63 11.67 -1.91 -13.14
C ILE A 63 12.23 -0.92 -14.18
N ALA A 64 13.34 -0.24 -13.87
CA ALA A 64 13.98 0.70 -14.79
C ALA A 64 14.63 0.01 -16.01
N ALA A 65 15.11 -1.24 -15.85
CA ALA A 65 15.78 -1.99 -16.91
C ALA A 65 14.83 -2.45 -18.03
N GLU A 66 13.60 -2.87 -17.67
CA GLU A 66 12.62 -3.40 -18.64
C GLU A 66 12.06 -2.30 -19.56
N ALA A 67 11.98 -1.06 -19.08
CA ALA A 67 11.49 0.10 -19.83
C ALA A 67 12.44 0.59 -20.95
N ALA A 68 13.67 0.08 -21.03
CA ALA A 68 14.70 0.54 -21.97
C ALA A 68 14.82 -0.28 -23.28
N GLY A 69 14.00 -1.33 -23.46
CA GLY A 69 14.08 -2.25 -24.59
C GLY A 69 13.44 -1.75 -25.91
N ASP A 70 14.28 -1.56 -26.94
CA ASP A 70 13.94 -1.52 -28.38
C ASP A 70 12.82 -0.58 -28.88
N PHE A 71 13.10 0.72 -28.90
CA PHE A 71 12.40 1.67 -29.78
C PHE A 71 13.00 1.70 -31.21
N ALA A 72 12.95 0.56 -31.91
CA ALA A 72 13.47 0.44 -33.27
C ALA A 72 12.50 1.02 -34.31
N THR A 73 12.95 2.05 -35.05
CA THR A 73 12.10 2.81 -35.99
C THR A 73 11.60 2.01 -37.20
N LEU A 74 10.27 1.90 -37.35
CA LEU A 74 9.61 1.42 -38.57
C LEU A 74 8.79 2.54 -39.23
N ARG A 75 9.23 2.98 -40.41
CA ARG A 75 8.45 3.87 -41.30
C ARG A 75 7.34 3.06 -42.00
N PRO A 76 6.09 3.55 -42.06
CA PRO A 76 5.09 2.98 -42.96
C PRO A 76 5.39 3.41 -44.40
N ALA A 77 5.32 2.45 -45.33
CA ALA A 77 5.48 2.68 -46.76
C ALA A 77 4.13 2.58 -47.49
N GLY A 78 3.90 3.48 -48.44
CA GLY A 78 3.02 3.28 -49.60
C GLY A 78 1.52 3.15 -49.33
N SER A 79 0.76 4.25 -49.49
CA SER A 79 -0.68 4.15 -49.73
C SER A 79 -0.97 3.68 -51.15
N LEU A 80 -1.79 2.64 -51.32
CA LEU A 80 -2.49 2.36 -52.58
C LEU A 80 -3.99 2.34 -52.31
N VAL A 81 -4.66 3.38 -52.79
CA VAL A 81 -6.13 3.50 -52.78
C VAL A 81 -6.65 2.99 -54.11
N GLU A 82 -7.18 1.77 -54.14
CA GLU A 82 -8.02 1.33 -55.25
C GLU A 82 -9.48 1.70 -54.99
N LYS A 83 -10.07 2.45 -55.93
CA LYS A 83 -11.51 2.71 -55.95
C LYS A 83 -12.22 1.54 -56.63
N SER A 84 -13.27 1.03 -56.00
CA SER A 84 -14.29 0.21 -56.68
C SER A 84 -15.68 0.85 -56.55
N PRO A 85 -16.61 0.57 -57.49
CA PRO A 85 -17.67 1.51 -57.83
C PRO A 85 -18.97 1.32 -57.04
N ALA A 86 -19.84 2.34 -57.13
CA ALA A 86 -21.13 2.38 -56.47
C ALA A 86 -22.11 1.30 -56.99
N ALA A 87 -22.83 0.67 -56.07
CA ALA A 87 -23.98 -0.19 -56.35
C ALA A 87 -25.25 0.39 -55.73
N SER A 88 -26.40 0.18 -56.40
CA SER A 88 -27.67 0.85 -56.15
C SER A 88 -28.40 0.40 -54.87
N ALA A 89 -29.27 1.26 -54.35
CA ALA A 89 -30.00 1.06 -53.11
C ALA A 89 -31.27 0.20 -53.25
N ALA A 90 -31.59 -0.59 -52.23
CA ALA A 90 -32.92 -1.13 -51.97
C ALA A 90 -33.18 -1.29 -50.45
N GLY A 91 -34.31 -0.73 -50.00
CA GLY A 91 -34.89 -0.69 -48.65
C GLY A 91 -34.27 -1.51 -47.50
N ALA A 92 -33.79 -0.78 -46.48
CA ALA A 92 -33.65 -1.27 -45.11
C ALA A 92 -34.47 -0.36 -44.17
N PRO A 93 -35.14 -0.90 -43.11
CA PRO A 93 -35.99 -0.10 -42.24
C PRO A 93 -35.16 0.91 -41.44
N HIS A 94 -35.58 2.18 -41.47
CA HIS A 94 -34.89 3.24 -40.74
C HIS A 94 -35.03 3.06 -39.23
N CYS A 95 -33.96 2.57 -38.59
CA CYS A 95 -33.79 2.69 -37.15
C CYS A 95 -33.72 4.18 -36.77
N ARG A 96 -34.86 4.77 -36.42
CA ARG A 96 -34.92 6.12 -35.86
C ARG A 96 -34.41 6.10 -34.44
N VAL A 97 -33.09 6.19 -34.28
CA VAL A 97 -32.49 6.63 -33.02
C VAL A 97 -33.03 8.03 -32.74
N ARG A 98 -33.90 8.15 -31.74
CA ARG A 98 -34.24 9.46 -31.17
C ARG A 98 -32.95 10.00 -30.54
N PRO A 99 -32.47 11.20 -30.89
CA PRO A 99 -31.47 11.85 -30.06
C PRO A 99 -32.10 12.07 -28.69
N GLN A 100 -31.52 11.48 -27.65
CA GLN A 100 -31.89 11.83 -26.29
C GLN A 100 -31.54 13.31 -26.07
N GLN A 101 -32.44 14.04 -25.41
CA GLN A 101 -32.28 15.48 -25.27
C GLN A 101 -31.24 15.79 -24.19
N GLY A 102 -30.19 16.51 -24.59
CA GLY A 102 -29.38 17.32 -23.68
C GLY A 102 -28.45 16.57 -22.74
N ALA A 103 -27.35 16.04 -23.28
CA ALA A 103 -26.09 16.26 -22.55
C ALA A 103 -25.84 17.79 -22.54
N ALA A 104 -25.47 18.32 -21.38
CA ALA A 104 -24.86 19.65 -21.30
C ALA A 104 -23.42 19.56 -21.83
N SER A 105 -22.46 20.33 -21.30
CA SER A 105 -21.07 20.23 -21.74
C SER A 105 -20.53 18.80 -21.59
N LEU A 106 -19.51 18.41 -22.36
CA LEU A 106 -18.72 17.19 -22.06
C LEU A 106 -18.05 17.23 -20.66
N ALA A 107 -18.09 18.37 -19.99
CA ALA A 107 -17.68 18.56 -18.60
C ALA A 107 -18.78 18.23 -17.56
N ASP A 108 -20.05 18.10 -17.96
CA ASP A 108 -21.20 17.89 -17.07
C ASP A 108 -21.68 16.41 -17.06
N VAL A 109 -20.89 15.49 -17.60
CA VAL A 109 -21.24 14.06 -17.66
C VAL A 109 -20.84 13.37 -16.36
N GLY A 110 -21.81 12.79 -15.66
CA GLY A 110 -21.54 11.99 -14.47
C GLY A 110 -20.78 10.71 -14.82
N HIS A 111 -19.64 10.48 -14.17
CA HIS A 111 -18.77 9.32 -14.41
C HIS A 111 -19.09 8.09 -13.54
N LEU A 112 -20.03 8.23 -12.59
CA LEU A 112 -20.42 7.20 -11.63
C LEU A 112 -21.89 6.83 -11.82
N GLU A 113 -22.14 5.59 -12.21
CA GLU A 113 -23.47 5.02 -12.39
C GLU A 113 -23.92 4.26 -11.14
N TRP A 114 -24.89 4.81 -10.41
CA TRP A 114 -25.47 4.16 -9.23
C TRP A 114 -26.54 3.15 -9.64
N LEU A 115 -26.38 1.90 -9.21
CA LEU A 115 -27.43 0.86 -9.23
C LEU A 115 -28.37 1.01 -8.01
N GLU A 116 -27.77 1.32 -6.87
CA GLU A 116 -28.41 1.55 -5.58
C GLU A 116 -27.62 2.65 -4.86
N ARG A 117 -28.30 3.54 -4.12
CA ARG A 117 -27.64 4.57 -3.31
C ARG A 117 -27.78 4.24 -1.82
N PRO A 118 -26.85 3.44 -1.24
CA PRO A 118 -26.88 3.16 0.19
C PRO A 118 -26.46 4.40 0.99
N GLU A 119 -26.99 4.53 2.21
CA GLU A 119 -26.56 5.52 3.20
C GLU A 119 -25.95 4.79 4.41
N PRO A 120 -24.75 4.20 4.27
CA PRO A 120 -24.18 3.30 5.29
C PRO A 120 -23.82 4.02 6.59
N GLY A 121 -23.60 5.33 6.53
CA GLY A 121 -23.32 6.17 7.69
C GLY A 121 -21.83 6.37 7.95
N LYS A 122 -21.52 6.79 9.18
CA LYS A 122 -20.16 7.14 9.62
C LYS A 122 -19.29 5.90 9.78
N ASP A 123 -17.98 6.13 9.80
CA ASP A 123 -16.95 5.11 10.01
C ASP A 123 -16.93 4.00 8.95
N THR A 124 -17.51 4.28 7.77
CA THR A 124 -17.45 3.43 6.59
C THR A 124 -16.00 3.36 6.08
N ILE A 125 -15.54 2.16 5.73
CA ILE A 125 -14.18 1.94 5.24
C ILE A 125 -14.22 1.61 3.75
N LEU A 126 -13.38 2.27 2.95
CA LEU A 126 -13.22 2.01 1.53
C LEU A 126 -12.00 1.12 1.30
N ILE A 127 -12.14 -0.01 0.60
CA ILE A 127 -11.02 -0.86 0.16
C ILE A 127 -10.90 -0.77 -1.36
N ALA A 128 -9.78 -0.27 -1.88
CA ALA A 128 -9.53 -0.12 -3.31
C ALA A 128 -8.35 -0.98 -3.78
N ALA A 129 -8.55 -1.73 -4.86
CA ALA A 129 -7.50 -2.50 -5.53
C ALA A 129 -7.64 -2.35 -7.05
N PHE A 130 -6.51 -2.33 -7.76
CA PHE A 130 -6.49 -2.17 -9.22
C PHE A 130 -5.50 -3.15 -9.85
N SER A 131 -6.01 -4.02 -10.73
CA SER A 131 -5.15 -4.95 -11.47
C SER A 131 -4.31 -4.23 -12.52
N GLY A 132 -3.17 -4.82 -12.90
CA GLY A 132 -2.22 -4.21 -13.82
C GLY A 132 -0.87 -3.96 -13.12
N TRP A 133 -0.29 -2.77 -13.31
CA TRP A 133 1.08 -2.50 -12.88
C TRP A 133 1.28 -2.57 -11.35
N ASN A 134 0.22 -2.30 -10.58
CA ASN A 134 0.26 -2.29 -9.11
C ASN A 134 -0.02 -3.66 -8.46
N ASP A 135 -0.14 -4.74 -9.24
CA ASP A 135 -0.75 -6.00 -8.77
C ASP A 135 0.05 -7.25 -9.18
N ALA A 136 1.29 -7.35 -8.67
CA ALA A 136 2.13 -8.53 -8.90
C ALA A 136 1.43 -9.83 -8.44
N GLY A 137 1.38 -10.83 -9.34
CA GLY A 137 0.74 -12.12 -9.06
C GLY A 137 -0.76 -12.06 -8.75
N ASP A 138 -1.48 -11.05 -9.26
CA ASP A 138 -2.91 -10.79 -9.00
C ASP A 138 -3.28 -10.68 -7.50
N ALA A 139 -2.28 -10.44 -6.63
CA ALA A 139 -2.43 -10.61 -5.19
C ALA A 139 -3.39 -9.60 -4.55
N ALA A 140 -3.36 -8.33 -4.96
CA ALA A 140 -4.28 -7.30 -4.48
C ALA A 140 -5.69 -7.54 -5.02
N THR A 141 -5.82 -7.91 -6.30
CA THR A 141 -7.12 -8.26 -6.91
C THR A 141 -7.77 -9.46 -6.22
N GLU A 142 -7.04 -10.55 -5.98
CA GLU A 142 -7.61 -11.73 -5.31
C GLU A 142 -7.85 -11.50 -3.82
N SER A 143 -7.03 -10.69 -3.15
CA SER A 143 -7.29 -10.23 -1.78
C SER A 143 -8.60 -9.45 -1.70
N ALA A 144 -8.80 -8.44 -2.55
CA ALA A 144 -10.03 -7.65 -2.60
C ALA A 144 -11.27 -8.49 -2.97
N LYS A 145 -11.15 -9.42 -3.93
CA LYS A 145 -12.21 -10.39 -4.27
C LYS A 145 -12.54 -11.30 -3.09
N TYR A 146 -11.55 -11.75 -2.33
CA TYR A 146 -11.77 -12.57 -1.14
C TYR A 146 -12.48 -11.78 -0.03
N LEU A 147 -12.02 -10.56 0.28
CA LEU A 147 -12.64 -9.68 1.27
C LEU A 147 -14.10 -9.35 0.89
N ARG A 148 -14.38 -9.08 -0.39
CA ARG A 148 -15.75 -8.93 -0.92
C ARG A 148 -16.65 -10.14 -0.63
N ARG A 149 -16.14 -11.37 -0.84
CA ARG A 149 -16.88 -12.60 -0.50
C ARG A 149 -17.08 -12.74 1.01
N ARG A 150 -16.05 -12.41 1.81
CA ARG A 150 -16.05 -12.51 3.28
C ARG A 150 -17.01 -11.54 3.98
N PHE A 151 -17.14 -10.32 3.46
CA PHE A 151 -18.05 -9.28 3.96
C PHE A 151 -19.36 -9.21 3.17
N ARG A 152 -19.63 -10.22 2.32
CA ARG A 152 -20.86 -10.40 1.53
C ARG A 152 -21.21 -9.18 0.66
N CYS A 153 -20.21 -8.50 0.11
CA CYS A 153 -20.40 -7.25 -0.61
C CYS A 153 -21.26 -7.44 -1.89
N HIS A 154 -22.31 -6.64 -2.04
CA HIS A 154 -23.18 -6.60 -3.23
C HIS A 154 -22.92 -5.32 -4.05
N PRO A 155 -23.13 -5.34 -5.39
CA PRO A 155 -22.89 -4.18 -6.24
C PRO A 155 -23.87 -3.05 -5.96
N VAL A 156 -23.36 -1.82 -5.96
CA VAL A 156 -24.13 -0.58 -5.74
C VAL A 156 -23.83 0.50 -6.77
N ALA A 157 -22.64 0.52 -7.37
CA ALA A 157 -22.30 1.44 -8.45
C ALA A 157 -21.21 0.90 -9.37
N HIS A 158 -21.03 1.57 -10.50
CA HIS A 158 -19.97 1.33 -11.48
C HIS A 158 -19.38 2.67 -11.94
N ILE A 159 -18.08 2.71 -12.21
CA ILE A 159 -17.44 3.87 -12.86
C ILE A 159 -17.44 3.63 -14.37
N ASP A 160 -18.01 4.54 -15.14
CA ASP A 160 -18.10 4.42 -16.60
C ASP A 160 -16.68 4.35 -17.23
N PRO A 161 -16.31 3.23 -17.89
CA PRO A 161 -14.97 3.07 -18.44
C PRO A 161 -14.70 3.94 -19.67
N GLU A 162 -15.70 4.51 -20.35
CA GLU A 162 -15.51 5.24 -21.62
C GLU A 162 -14.51 6.41 -21.50
N TYR A 163 -14.42 7.05 -20.33
CA TYR A 163 -13.54 8.20 -20.10
C TYR A 163 -12.13 7.86 -19.62
N PHE A 164 -11.90 6.63 -19.13
CA PHE A 164 -10.70 6.27 -18.38
C PHE A 164 -9.86 5.16 -19.02
N TYR A 165 -10.43 4.38 -19.94
CA TYR A 165 -9.77 3.23 -20.55
C TYR A 165 -9.47 3.43 -22.03
N ASP A 166 -8.29 2.96 -22.44
CA ASP A 166 -8.03 2.67 -23.85
C ASP A 166 -8.50 1.24 -24.15
N PHE A 167 -9.64 1.11 -24.84
CA PHE A 167 -10.21 -0.17 -25.23
C PHE A 167 -9.40 -0.94 -26.30
N ALA A 168 -8.38 -0.32 -26.92
CA ALA A 168 -7.43 -1.06 -27.75
C ALA A 168 -6.44 -1.88 -26.90
N SER A 169 -6.04 -1.33 -25.74
CA SER A 169 -5.21 -1.98 -24.72
C SER A 169 -6.01 -2.94 -23.83
N VAL A 170 -7.11 -2.46 -23.22
CA VAL A 170 -7.97 -3.25 -22.32
C VAL A 170 -9.28 -3.56 -23.03
N ARG A 171 -9.31 -4.67 -23.75
CA ARG A 171 -10.42 -5.00 -24.66
C ARG A 171 -11.65 -5.50 -23.89
N PRO A 172 -12.86 -5.01 -24.23
CA PRO A 172 -14.11 -5.62 -23.78
C PRO A 172 -14.21 -7.08 -24.20
N SER A 173 -14.77 -7.92 -23.34
CA SER A 173 -14.95 -9.34 -23.59
C SER A 173 -16.34 -9.64 -24.17
N VAL A 174 -16.48 -10.81 -24.81
CA VAL A 174 -17.78 -11.30 -25.29
C VAL A 174 -18.23 -12.40 -24.35
N GLN A 175 -19.34 -12.17 -23.65
CA GLN A 175 -20.00 -13.20 -22.85
C GLN A 175 -21.21 -13.76 -23.60
N VAL A 176 -21.50 -15.05 -23.39
CA VAL A 176 -22.70 -15.72 -23.93
C VAL A 176 -23.39 -16.43 -22.78
N THR A 177 -24.58 -15.96 -22.43
CA THR A 177 -25.38 -16.47 -21.30
C THR A 177 -26.78 -16.80 -21.82
N ASP A 178 -27.23 -18.04 -21.61
CA ASP A 178 -28.52 -18.55 -22.10
C ASP A 178 -28.78 -18.36 -23.61
N GLY A 179 -27.69 -18.29 -24.39
CA GLY A 179 -27.72 -18.04 -25.84
C GLY A 179 -27.74 -16.55 -26.23
N GLU A 180 -27.91 -15.63 -25.28
CA GLU A 180 -27.75 -14.19 -25.53
C GLU A 180 -26.27 -13.79 -25.50
N ARG A 181 -25.81 -13.12 -26.56
CA ARG A 181 -24.46 -12.54 -26.64
C ARG A 181 -24.47 -11.14 -26.05
N LYS A 182 -23.63 -10.90 -25.03
CA LYS A 182 -23.44 -9.60 -24.38
C LYS A 182 -21.97 -9.17 -24.48
N ILE A 183 -21.73 -7.85 -24.48
CA ILE A 183 -20.39 -7.29 -24.38
C ILE A 183 -20.19 -6.90 -22.92
N ASP A 184 -19.09 -7.36 -22.36
CA ASP A 184 -18.70 -7.13 -20.98
C ASP A 184 -17.49 -6.19 -20.98
N TRP A 185 -17.66 -5.02 -20.38
CA TRP A 185 -16.70 -3.92 -20.42
C TRP A 185 -15.76 -4.00 -19.20
N PRO A 186 -14.52 -3.48 -19.29
CA PRO A 186 -13.57 -3.46 -18.17
C PRO A 186 -13.94 -2.36 -17.16
N THR A 187 -15.11 -2.48 -16.56
CA THR A 187 -15.77 -1.48 -15.72
C THR A 187 -15.34 -1.65 -14.26
N PRO A 188 -14.75 -0.61 -13.61
CA PRO A 188 -14.54 -0.62 -12.17
C PRO A 188 -15.88 -0.73 -11.44
N ASP A 189 -15.97 -1.72 -10.56
CA ASP A 189 -17.19 -2.04 -9.84
C ASP A 189 -17.09 -1.64 -8.37
N VAL A 190 -18.17 -1.05 -7.86
CA VAL A 190 -18.30 -0.61 -6.47
C VAL A 190 -19.28 -1.55 -5.77
N ARG A 191 -18.84 -2.20 -4.70
CA ARG A 191 -19.67 -3.09 -3.88
C ARG A 191 -19.65 -2.69 -2.42
N ILE A 192 -20.79 -2.74 -1.75
CA ILE A 192 -20.92 -2.50 -0.30
C ILE A 192 -21.24 -3.80 0.44
N GLY A 193 -20.66 -3.97 1.62
CA GLY A 193 -20.93 -5.07 2.55
C GLY A 193 -20.71 -4.61 3.99
N GLU A 194 -20.61 -5.58 4.91
CA GLU A 194 -20.53 -5.31 6.35
C GLU A 194 -19.43 -6.15 7.00
N VAL A 195 -18.68 -5.53 7.90
CA VAL A 195 -17.69 -6.16 8.79
C VAL A 195 -18.44 -6.83 9.95
N ASP A 196 -17.86 -7.87 10.58
CA ASP A 196 -18.52 -8.66 11.64
C ASP A 196 -19.04 -7.85 12.84
N ASP A 197 -18.53 -6.64 13.06
CA ASP A 197 -18.93 -5.72 14.13
C ASP A 197 -19.95 -4.65 13.70
N GLY A 198 -20.48 -4.76 12.48
CA GLY A 198 -21.49 -3.85 11.92
C GLY A 198 -20.92 -2.64 11.17
N ARG A 199 -19.59 -2.47 11.08
CA ARG A 199 -19.02 -1.37 10.28
C ARG A 199 -19.23 -1.60 8.78
N PRO A 200 -19.71 -0.60 8.03
CA PRO A 200 -19.88 -0.73 6.59
C PRO A 200 -18.53 -0.77 5.87
N VAL A 201 -18.42 -1.61 4.84
CA VAL A 201 -17.23 -1.68 3.97
C VAL A 201 -17.63 -1.52 2.51
N VAL A 202 -17.12 -0.46 1.89
CA VAL A 202 -17.23 -0.19 0.46
C VAL A 202 -15.97 -0.72 -0.22
N THR A 203 -16.10 -1.27 -1.42
CA THR A 203 -14.97 -1.86 -2.13
C THR A 203 -14.97 -1.44 -3.59
N VAL A 204 -13.85 -0.90 -4.08
CA VAL A 204 -13.62 -0.56 -5.49
C VAL A 204 -12.61 -1.56 -6.05
N LEU A 205 -12.97 -2.19 -7.17
CA LEU A 205 -12.07 -3.07 -7.91
C LEU A 205 -12.19 -2.77 -9.40
N GLY A 206 -11.08 -2.79 -10.11
CA GLY A 206 -11.07 -2.66 -11.56
C GLY A 206 -9.67 -2.93 -12.12
N VAL A 207 -9.53 -2.78 -13.43
CA VAL A 207 -8.21 -2.64 -14.06
C VAL A 207 -7.71 -1.23 -13.80
N GLU A 208 -6.41 -1.00 -13.65
CA GLU A 208 -5.84 0.34 -13.60
C GLU A 208 -6.27 1.18 -14.83
N PRO A 209 -6.87 2.38 -14.63
CA PRO A 209 -7.25 3.25 -15.74
C PRO A 209 -6.00 3.68 -16.53
N ARG A 210 -6.16 4.06 -17.79
CA ARG A 210 -5.05 4.51 -18.66
C ARG A 210 -5.07 6.00 -18.94
N LEU A 211 -6.21 6.65 -18.68
CA LEU A 211 -6.48 8.06 -18.97
C LEU A 211 -7.07 8.77 -17.75
N ARG A 212 -6.92 10.10 -17.71
CA ARG A 212 -7.63 11.01 -16.77
C ARG A 212 -7.55 10.64 -15.28
N TRP A 213 -6.42 10.11 -14.80
CA TRP A 213 -6.23 9.66 -13.40
C TRP A 213 -6.70 10.65 -12.34
N ARG A 214 -6.48 11.96 -12.52
CA ARG A 214 -7.00 12.99 -11.59
C ARG A 214 -8.52 12.90 -11.45
N THR A 215 -9.25 13.02 -12.56
CA THR A 215 -10.71 12.89 -12.62
C THR A 215 -11.21 11.54 -12.12
N PHE A 216 -10.46 10.45 -12.36
CA PHE A 216 -10.82 9.13 -11.84
C PHE A 216 -10.74 9.08 -10.30
N CYS A 217 -9.68 9.65 -9.72
CA CYS A 217 -9.55 9.79 -8.27
C CYS A 217 -10.62 10.74 -7.71
N ASP A 218 -10.88 11.87 -8.37
CA ASP A 218 -11.92 12.83 -7.96
C ASP A 218 -13.29 12.13 -7.83
N VAL A 219 -13.65 11.28 -8.80
CA VAL A 219 -14.89 10.45 -8.76
C VAL A 219 -14.91 9.49 -7.58
N ILE A 220 -13.79 8.86 -7.24
CA ILE A 220 -13.69 7.97 -6.07
C ILE A 220 -13.81 8.77 -4.76
N ILE A 221 -13.25 9.98 -4.70
CA ILE A 221 -13.34 10.87 -3.53
C ILE A 221 -14.79 11.36 -3.34
N GLU A 222 -15.44 11.89 -4.37
CA GLU A 222 -16.85 12.33 -4.31
C GLU A 222 -17.79 11.17 -3.89
N MET A 223 -17.54 9.97 -4.42
CA MET A 223 -18.23 8.75 -3.98
C MET A 223 -17.97 8.46 -2.50
N ALA A 224 -16.70 8.49 -2.05
CA ALA A 224 -16.32 8.22 -0.68
C ALA A 224 -16.96 9.23 0.31
N GLU A 225 -16.97 10.52 -0.03
CA GLU A 225 -17.66 11.57 0.73
C GLU A 225 -19.16 11.28 0.83
N SER A 226 -19.84 10.99 -0.30
CA SER A 226 -21.28 10.69 -0.30
C SER A 226 -21.66 9.45 0.53
N LEU A 227 -20.75 8.49 0.66
CA LEU A 227 -20.94 7.25 1.43
C LEU A 227 -20.46 7.37 2.89
N GLY A 228 -19.99 8.54 3.34
CA GLY A 228 -19.53 8.74 4.71
C GLY A 228 -18.27 7.95 5.07
N VAL A 229 -17.41 7.68 4.09
CA VAL A 229 -16.13 6.99 4.29
C VAL A 229 -15.23 7.81 5.20
N SER A 230 -14.63 7.19 6.21
CA SER A 230 -13.63 7.82 7.09
C SER A 230 -12.20 7.45 6.70
N THR A 231 -11.97 6.24 6.21
CA THR A 231 -10.62 5.74 5.87
C THR A 231 -10.61 4.95 4.56
N VAL A 232 -9.59 5.20 3.74
CA VAL A 232 -9.34 4.51 2.47
C VAL A 232 -8.15 3.56 2.61
N VAL A 233 -8.36 2.28 2.37
CA VAL A 233 -7.36 1.22 2.33
C VAL A 233 -7.06 0.89 0.88
N THR A 234 -5.83 1.11 0.41
CA THR A 234 -5.39 0.69 -0.93
C THR A 234 -4.54 -0.57 -0.87
N LEU A 235 -4.77 -1.51 -1.79
CA LEU A 235 -4.03 -2.78 -1.89
C LEU A 235 -3.22 -2.83 -3.18
N GLY A 236 -1.94 -3.17 -3.06
CA GLY A 236 -1.05 -3.45 -4.18
C GLY A 236 -0.14 -4.65 -3.90
N ALA A 237 0.62 -5.07 -4.90
CA ALA A 237 1.68 -6.05 -4.78
C ALA A 237 2.81 -5.73 -5.75
N LEU A 238 4.05 -5.95 -5.32
CA LEU A 238 5.25 -5.60 -6.06
C LEU A 238 6.25 -6.76 -6.09
N LEU A 239 7.07 -6.80 -7.14
CA LEU A 239 8.10 -7.82 -7.30
C LEU A 239 9.33 -7.50 -6.45
N THR A 240 9.86 -8.52 -5.77
CA THR A 240 11.06 -8.45 -4.92
C THR A 240 11.90 -9.70 -5.07
N ASP A 241 13.20 -9.59 -4.83
CA ASP A 241 14.11 -10.72 -4.68
C ASP A 241 13.89 -11.40 -3.33
N THR A 242 12.83 -12.21 -3.24
CA THR A 242 12.48 -13.02 -2.07
C THR A 242 12.21 -14.45 -2.48
N HIS A 243 12.50 -15.42 -1.62
CA HIS A 243 12.25 -16.83 -1.96
C HIS A 243 10.76 -17.17 -1.81
N HIS A 244 10.17 -17.91 -2.74
CA HIS A 244 8.73 -18.24 -2.72
C HIS A 244 8.29 -19.01 -1.46
N ASN A 245 9.20 -19.76 -0.83
CA ASN A 245 8.97 -20.43 0.46
C ASN A 245 9.16 -19.52 1.69
N ALA A 246 9.74 -18.32 1.57
CA ALA A 246 9.82 -17.35 2.67
C ALA A 246 8.42 -16.80 3.05
N PRO A 247 8.23 -16.24 4.27
CA PRO A 247 7.01 -15.50 4.61
C PRO A 247 6.81 -14.31 3.67
N VAL A 248 5.57 -14.02 3.27
CA VAL A 248 5.28 -12.80 2.49
C VAL A 248 5.35 -11.60 3.43
N ASN A 249 6.18 -10.62 3.09
CA ASN A 249 6.19 -9.35 3.78
C ASN A 249 5.07 -8.45 3.21
N VAL A 250 4.32 -7.80 4.10
CA VAL A 250 3.33 -6.79 3.72
C VAL A 250 3.76 -5.45 4.30
N VAL A 251 4.44 -4.66 3.47
CA VAL A 251 4.80 -3.29 3.83
C VAL A 251 3.59 -2.39 3.70
N GLY A 252 3.58 -1.27 4.41
CA GLY A 252 2.53 -0.28 4.25
C GLY A 252 2.93 1.07 4.81
N ALA A 253 2.18 2.08 4.38
CA ALA A 253 2.33 3.46 4.80
C ALA A 253 0.96 4.16 4.78
N SER A 254 0.77 5.10 5.69
CA SER A 254 -0.41 5.96 5.79
C SER A 254 -0.01 7.43 5.77
N ASN A 255 -0.93 8.29 5.33
CA ASN A 255 -0.82 9.74 5.51
C ASN A 255 -1.07 10.19 6.97
N ASN A 256 -1.61 9.29 7.82
CA ASN A 256 -1.89 9.53 9.22
C ASN A 256 -0.77 8.94 10.10
N THR A 257 -0.01 9.80 10.78
CA THR A 257 1.12 9.41 11.64
C THR A 257 0.70 8.53 12.83
N ALA A 258 -0.49 8.76 13.40
CA ALA A 258 -0.99 7.94 14.51
C ALA A 258 -1.38 6.52 14.03
N LEU A 259 -1.99 6.41 12.84
CA LEU A 259 -2.26 5.13 12.20
C LEU A 259 -0.94 4.39 11.92
N ASN A 260 0.08 5.09 11.40
CA ASN A 260 1.40 4.50 11.18
C ASN A 260 2.01 3.93 12.47
N LEU A 261 2.02 4.70 13.55
CA LEU A 261 2.54 4.25 14.86
C LEU A 261 1.79 3.04 15.39
N ASN A 262 0.45 3.10 15.43
CA ASN A 262 -0.40 2.03 15.96
C ASN A 262 -0.27 0.70 15.19
N MET A 263 -0.01 0.78 13.88
CA MET A 263 0.10 -0.39 12.99
C MET A 263 1.55 -0.82 12.72
N GLY A 264 2.55 -0.13 13.29
CA GLY A 264 3.98 -0.39 13.03
C GLY A 264 4.43 -0.10 11.59
N LEU A 265 3.72 0.80 10.88
CA LEU A 265 4.02 1.18 9.51
C LEU A 265 5.15 2.21 9.46
N ARG A 266 5.96 2.15 8.40
CA ARG A 266 7.03 3.12 8.15
C ARG A 266 6.61 4.04 7.01
N GLN A 267 6.83 5.35 7.18
CA GLN A 267 6.64 6.30 6.09
C GLN A 267 7.59 5.96 4.93
N SER A 268 7.05 5.88 3.71
CA SER A 268 7.89 5.66 2.53
C SER A 268 8.71 6.89 2.22
N THR A 269 9.99 6.69 1.91
CA THR A 269 10.92 7.73 1.41
C THR A 269 11.19 7.57 -0.09
N TYR A 270 10.30 6.88 -0.82
CA TYR A 270 10.46 6.57 -2.23
C TYR A 270 10.21 7.78 -3.12
N GLU A 271 11.05 7.94 -4.14
CA GLU A 271 10.90 8.89 -5.23
C GLU A 271 11.07 8.16 -6.56
N GLY A 272 10.09 8.28 -7.46
CA GLY A 272 10.11 7.60 -8.76
C GLY A 272 8.71 7.48 -9.37
N PRO A 273 8.55 6.67 -10.45
CA PRO A 273 7.26 6.40 -11.06
C PRO A 273 6.25 5.81 -10.08
N THR A 274 4.96 6.11 -10.28
CA THR A 274 3.85 5.60 -9.47
C THR A 274 2.63 5.29 -10.33
N GLY A 275 1.82 4.33 -9.88
CA GLY A 275 0.55 3.96 -10.51
C GLY A 275 -0.64 4.68 -9.88
N ILE A 276 -1.85 4.27 -10.29
CA ILE A 276 -3.11 4.85 -9.80
C ILE A 276 -3.25 4.82 -8.27
N ILE A 277 -2.67 3.83 -7.59
CA ILE A 277 -2.70 3.73 -6.12
C ILE A 277 -2.01 4.92 -5.46
N GLY A 278 -0.83 5.32 -5.95
CA GLY A 278 -0.12 6.48 -5.43
C GLY A 278 -0.91 7.78 -5.62
N VAL A 279 -1.50 7.94 -6.81
CA VAL A 279 -2.33 9.11 -7.14
C VAL A 279 -3.63 9.15 -6.34
N LEU A 280 -4.24 8.00 -6.05
CA LEU A 280 -5.42 7.92 -5.18
C LEU A 280 -5.06 8.26 -3.73
N ASN A 281 -3.96 7.74 -3.18
CA ASN A 281 -3.52 8.07 -1.82
C ASN A 281 -3.20 9.57 -1.67
N ASP A 282 -2.58 10.19 -2.67
CA ASP A 282 -2.34 11.64 -2.77
C ASP A 282 -3.66 12.44 -2.87
N ALA A 283 -4.63 11.97 -3.65
CA ALA A 283 -5.97 12.57 -3.71
C ALA A 283 -6.71 12.48 -2.36
N CYS A 284 -6.68 11.32 -1.69
CA CYS A 284 -7.22 11.15 -0.33
C CYS A 284 -6.59 12.15 0.65
N HIS A 285 -5.26 12.29 0.64
CA HIS A 285 -4.57 13.22 1.52
C HIS A 285 -4.96 14.69 1.25
N ARG A 286 -5.06 15.11 -0.01
CA ARG A 286 -5.55 16.46 -0.37
C ARG A 286 -7.00 16.72 0.04
N ALA A 287 -7.85 15.69 -0.02
CA ALA A 287 -9.25 15.77 0.38
C ALA A 287 -9.46 15.61 1.90
N GLY A 288 -8.40 15.35 2.68
CA GLY A 288 -8.47 15.22 4.13
C GLY A 288 -8.93 13.85 4.64
N PHE A 289 -8.97 12.83 3.78
CA PHE A 289 -9.23 11.44 4.17
C PHE A 289 -8.00 10.81 4.81
N ASP A 290 -8.20 10.01 5.86
CA ASP A 290 -7.21 9.03 6.27
C ASP A 290 -7.04 7.99 5.16
N SER A 291 -5.80 7.73 4.75
CA SER A 291 -5.48 6.69 3.77
C SER A 291 -4.32 5.82 4.24
N VAL A 292 -4.43 4.52 4.00
CA VAL A 292 -3.39 3.52 4.28
C VAL A 292 -3.22 2.61 3.07
N SER A 293 -1.98 2.33 2.69
CA SER A 293 -1.63 1.46 1.57
C SER A 293 -0.91 0.23 2.07
N PHE A 294 -1.32 -0.96 1.61
CA PHE A 294 -0.65 -2.23 1.90
C PHE A 294 -0.13 -2.87 0.61
N TRP A 295 1.14 -3.29 0.63
CA TRP A 295 1.87 -3.84 -0.50
C TRP A 295 2.52 -5.16 -0.12
N ALA A 296 2.10 -6.25 -0.78
CA ALA A 296 2.75 -7.56 -0.61
C ALA A 296 3.95 -7.73 -1.54
N THR A 297 4.98 -8.42 -1.04
CA THR A 297 6.15 -8.85 -1.79
C THR A 297 5.88 -10.15 -2.55
N VAL A 298 6.13 -10.18 -3.86
CA VAL A 298 6.02 -11.37 -4.71
C VAL A 298 7.39 -11.68 -5.33
N PRO A 299 7.84 -12.95 -5.42
CA PRO A 299 9.15 -13.27 -6.01
C PRO A 299 9.24 -12.88 -7.49
N THR A 300 10.32 -12.19 -7.87
CA THR A 300 10.62 -11.73 -9.24
C THR A 300 10.52 -12.82 -10.29
N TYR A 301 10.92 -14.06 -9.99
CA TYR A 301 10.98 -15.17 -10.95
C TYR A 301 9.66 -15.93 -11.17
N VAL A 302 8.59 -15.62 -10.42
CA VAL A 302 7.25 -16.20 -10.64
C VAL A 302 6.20 -15.16 -10.98
N HIS A 303 6.61 -13.98 -11.48
CA HIS A 303 5.73 -12.87 -11.84
C HIS A 303 4.57 -13.25 -12.80
N ASN A 304 4.73 -14.30 -13.61
CA ASN A 304 3.71 -14.81 -14.54
C ASN A 304 2.65 -15.71 -13.88
N TYR A 305 2.77 -16.03 -12.59
CA TYR A 305 1.88 -16.93 -11.87
C TYR A 305 1.12 -16.21 -10.75
N PRO A 306 -0.19 -16.43 -10.58
CA PRO A 306 -0.95 -15.90 -9.46
C PRO A 306 -0.38 -16.35 -8.11
N SER A 307 -0.34 -15.43 -7.14
CA SER A 307 0.19 -15.67 -5.79
C SER A 307 -0.93 -15.62 -4.73
N PRO A 308 -1.70 -16.71 -4.54
CA PRO A 308 -2.69 -16.79 -3.47
C PRO A 308 -2.05 -16.62 -2.08
N LYS A 309 -0.75 -16.95 -1.93
CA LYS A 309 0.03 -16.71 -0.71
C LYS A 309 0.19 -15.21 -0.42
N ALA A 310 0.46 -14.38 -1.43
CA ALA A 310 0.52 -12.93 -1.26
C ALA A 310 -0.87 -12.30 -1.09
N ALA A 311 -1.88 -12.80 -1.82
CA ALA A 311 -3.27 -12.37 -1.65
C ALA A 311 -3.80 -12.63 -0.23
N LEU A 312 -3.46 -13.79 0.36
CA LEU A 312 -3.79 -14.11 1.74
C LEU A 312 -3.12 -13.15 2.71
N ALA A 313 -1.81 -12.91 2.57
CA ALA A 313 -1.08 -11.99 3.46
C ALA A 313 -1.65 -10.56 3.41
N LEU A 314 -2.03 -10.05 2.23
CA LEU A 314 -2.76 -8.79 2.09
C LEU A 314 -4.12 -8.83 2.81
N ALA A 315 -4.88 -9.91 2.62
CA ALA A 315 -6.19 -10.04 3.25
C ALA A 315 -6.05 -10.05 4.79
N GLU A 316 -5.14 -10.86 5.33
CA GLU A 316 -4.81 -10.92 6.76
C GLU A 316 -4.36 -9.56 7.30
N ARG A 317 -3.57 -8.79 6.54
CA ARG A 317 -3.17 -7.43 6.96
C ARG A 317 -4.34 -6.47 7.01
N VAL A 318 -5.30 -6.57 6.08
CA VAL A 318 -6.57 -5.84 6.15
C VAL A 318 -7.42 -6.32 7.32
N GLY A 319 -7.47 -7.64 7.58
CA GLY A 319 -8.15 -8.21 8.75
C GLY A 319 -7.61 -7.65 10.07
N GLN A 320 -6.28 -7.57 10.22
CA GLN A 320 -5.62 -6.94 11.36
C GLN A 320 -5.99 -5.44 11.49
N PHE A 321 -5.94 -4.69 10.39
CA PHE A 321 -6.34 -3.27 10.37
C PHE A 321 -7.81 -3.07 10.78
N LEU A 322 -8.69 -3.95 10.31
CA LEU A 322 -10.10 -3.97 10.67
C LEU A 322 -10.37 -4.59 12.05
N GLY A 323 -9.39 -5.19 12.72
CA GLY A 323 -9.60 -5.91 13.99
C GLY A 323 -10.47 -7.16 13.87
N VAL A 324 -10.55 -7.79 12.69
CA VAL A 324 -11.36 -9.00 12.45
C VAL A 324 -10.51 -10.23 12.09
N THR A 325 -10.92 -11.37 12.62
CA THR A 325 -10.33 -12.66 12.26
C THR A 325 -10.94 -13.17 10.95
N LEU A 326 -10.08 -13.46 9.99
CA LEU A 326 -10.45 -14.12 8.74
C LEU A 326 -10.48 -15.63 9.01
N GLY A 327 -11.64 -16.25 8.79
CA GLY A 327 -11.79 -17.69 8.93
C GLY A 327 -11.18 -18.44 7.76
N GLU A 328 -10.92 -19.73 7.96
CA GLU A 328 -10.43 -20.65 6.94
C GLU A 328 -11.29 -20.59 5.67
N SER A 329 -10.63 -20.67 4.52
CA SER A 329 -11.25 -20.47 3.21
C SER A 329 -10.43 -21.11 2.10
N GLU A 330 -11.02 -21.23 0.89
CA GLU A 330 -10.32 -21.65 -0.32
C GLU A 330 -9.01 -20.86 -0.57
N LEU A 331 -8.93 -19.60 -0.14
CA LEU A 331 -7.70 -18.80 -0.26
C LEU A 331 -6.58 -19.31 0.68
N HIS A 332 -6.93 -19.77 1.89
CA HIS A 332 -5.98 -20.43 2.79
C HIS A 332 -5.50 -21.76 2.19
N SER A 333 -6.41 -22.57 1.65
CA SER A 333 -6.07 -23.83 0.99
C SER A 333 -5.20 -23.61 -0.26
N ALA A 334 -5.46 -22.57 -1.05
CA ALA A 334 -4.64 -22.19 -2.19
C ALA A 334 -3.24 -21.70 -1.76
N ALA A 335 -3.16 -20.83 -0.75
CA ALA A 335 -1.88 -20.36 -0.19
C ALA A 335 -1.02 -21.49 0.40
N ALA A 336 -1.65 -22.47 1.07
CA ALA A 336 -0.95 -23.65 1.59
C ALA A 336 -0.41 -24.58 0.49
N ASN A 337 -1.04 -24.60 -0.68
CA ASN A 337 -0.60 -25.39 -1.84
C ASN A 337 0.41 -24.65 -2.74
N TYR A 338 0.48 -23.32 -2.66
CA TYR A 338 1.32 -22.47 -3.50
C TYR A 338 2.80 -22.90 -3.52
N GLY A 339 3.42 -23.13 -2.35
CA GLY A 339 4.83 -23.50 -2.26
C GLY A 339 5.16 -24.71 -3.14
N ARG A 340 4.38 -25.79 -2.98
CA ARG A 340 4.54 -27.03 -3.77
C ARG A 340 4.36 -26.82 -5.28
N GLN A 341 3.41 -25.96 -5.68
CA GLN A 341 3.19 -25.64 -7.09
C GLN A 341 4.37 -24.88 -7.69
N ILE A 342 4.98 -23.96 -6.93
CA ILE A 342 6.19 -23.26 -7.37
C ILE A 342 7.41 -24.20 -7.33
N ASP A 343 7.57 -25.05 -6.30
CA ASP A 343 8.64 -26.06 -6.24
C ASP A 343 8.61 -26.96 -7.50
N GLU A 344 7.42 -27.41 -7.92
CA GLU A 344 7.22 -28.22 -9.14
C GLU A 344 7.58 -27.46 -10.43
N LEU A 345 7.26 -26.16 -10.53
CA LEU A 345 7.62 -25.31 -11.67
C LEU A 345 9.14 -25.05 -11.72
N VAL A 346 9.74 -24.74 -10.58
CA VAL A 346 11.18 -24.46 -10.44
C VAL A 346 12.01 -25.72 -10.72
N ALA A 347 11.56 -26.90 -10.29
CA ALA A 347 12.21 -28.18 -10.62
C ALA A 347 12.09 -28.56 -12.11
N GLY A 348 11.23 -27.88 -12.89
CA GLY A 348 11.07 -28.07 -14.33
C GLY A 348 11.98 -27.18 -15.20
N ASP A 349 12.67 -26.19 -14.62
CA ASP A 349 13.53 -25.24 -15.34
C ASP A 349 14.81 -24.94 -14.55
N ASP A 350 15.94 -25.45 -15.05
CA ASP A 350 17.27 -25.27 -14.45
C ASP A 350 17.64 -23.79 -14.24
N THR A 351 17.11 -22.88 -15.04
CA THR A 351 17.35 -21.43 -14.96
C THR A 351 16.61 -20.82 -13.77
N LEU A 352 15.34 -21.19 -13.60
CA LEU A 352 14.53 -20.78 -12.44
C LEU A 352 15.10 -21.39 -11.15
N ALA A 353 15.56 -22.65 -11.19
CA ALA A 353 16.21 -23.30 -10.06
C ALA A 353 17.49 -22.57 -9.61
N GLN A 354 18.37 -22.23 -10.54
CA GLN A 354 19.60 -21.48 -10.25
C GLN A 354 19.31 -20.10 -9.66
N TYR A 355 18.34 -19.37 -10.21
CA TYR A 355 18.01 -18.02 -9.74
C TYR A 355 17.25 -18.03 -8.39
N ALA A 356 16.35 -19.00 -8.17
CA ALA A 356 15.72 -19.20 -6.87
C ALA A 356 16.76 -19.57 -5.79
N GLN A 357 17.75 -20.41 -6.13
CA GLN A 357 18.87 -20.72 -5.24
C GLN A 357 19.74 -19.49 -4.95
N GLN A 358 20.06 -18.67 -5.96
CA GLN A 358 20.81 -17.42 -5.76
C GLN A 358 20.11 -16.49 -4.76
N ILE A 359 18.80 -16.25 -4.93
CA ILE A 359 18.01 -15.43 -3.99
C ILE A 359 18.02 -16.03 -2.58
N LEU A 360 17.96 -17.35 -2.45
CA LEU A 360 18.05 -18.02 -1.16
C LEU A 360 19.42 -17.81 -0.50
N GLU A 361 20.52 -17.96 -1.25
CA GLU A 361 21.89 -17.73 -0.78
C GLU A 361 22.14 -16.27 -0.38
N GLU A 362 21.67 -15.31 -1.18
CA GLU A 362 21.73 -13.87 -0.85
C GLU A 362 20.92 -13.55 0.42
N SER A 363 19.71 -14.07 0.56
CA SER A 363 18.89 -13.84 1.76
C SER A 363 19.49 -14.47 3.02
N ALA A 364 20.18 -15.61 2.90
CA ALA A 364 20.90 -16.23 4.00
C ALA A 364 22.15 -15.44 4.39
N ALA A 365 22.84 -14.83 3.42
CA ALA A 365 23.97 -13.94 3.69
C ALA A 365 23.51 -12.65 4.40
N GLU A 366 22.47 -11.98 3.90
CA GLU A 366 21.90 -10.77 4.54
C GLU A 366 21.45 -11.07 5.99
N ALA A 367 20.84 -12.23 6.26
CA ALA A 367 20.45 -12.64 7.61
C ALA A 367 21.63 -12.92 8.56
N VAL A 368 22.80 -13.35 8.03
CA VAL A 368 24.02 -13.53 8.82
C VAL A 368 24.69 -12.18 9.11
N GLU A 369 24.66 -11.24 8.17
CA GLU A 369 25.14 -9.86 8.38
C GLU A 369 24.32 -9.17 9.48
N ASP A 370 22.98 -9.15 9.38
CA ASP A 370 22.08 -8.57 10.40
C ASP A 370 22.31 -9.17 11.80
N PHE A 371 22.49 -10.50 11.89
CA PHE A 371 22.78 -11.16 13.17
C PHE A 371 24.17 -10.79 13.72
N SER A 372 25.17 -10.62 12.84
CA SER A 372 26.51 -10.19 13.24
C SER A 372 26.50 -8.76 13.76
N GLU A 373 25.84 -7.82 13.06
CA GLU A 373 25.71 -6.42 13.50
C GLU A 373 25.02 -6.32 14.87
N MET A 374 23.95 -7.09 15.09
CA MET A 374 23.22 -7.12 16.37
C MET A 374 24.05 -7.72 17.53
N VAL A 375 24.95 -8.67 17.25
CA VAL A 375 25.86 -9.26 18.26
C VAL A 375 27.06 -8.37 18.53
N GLU A 376 27.58 -7.66 17.52
CA GLU A 376 28.76 -6.80 17.63
C GLU A 376 28.46 -5.43 18.25
N ASN A 377 27.21 -4.94 18.20
CA ASN A 377 26.82 -3.67 18.80
C ASN A 377 25.54 -3.74 19.69
N PRO A 378 25.59 -4.42 20.86
CA PRO A 378 24.44 -4.49 21.77
C PRO A 378 24.05 -3.13 22.35
N ASP A 379 25.04 -2.27 22.63
CA ASP A 379 24.82 -0.96 23.25
C ASP A 379 24.13 0.02 22.30
N GLY A 380 24.42 -0.05 20.99
CA GLY A 380 23.73 0.76 19.97
C GLY A 380 22.23 0.45 19.85
N LEU A 381 21.83 -0.80 20.11
CA LEU A 381 20.41 -1.19 20.16
C LEU A 381 19.70 -0.59 21.40
N ILE A 382 20.43 -0.44 22.51
CA ILE A 382 19.95 0.22 23.72
C ILE A 382 19.83 1.73 23.49
N ASP A 383 20.83 2.36 22.84
CA ASP A 383 20.80 3.78 22.47
C ASP A 383 19.62 4.11 21.53
N GLU A 384 19.33 3.27 20.53
CA GLU A 384 18.14 3.43 19.68
C GLU A 384 16.83 3.26 20.45
N LEU A 385 16.76 2.29 21.37
CA LEU A 385 15.59 2.09 22.22
C LEU A 385 15.37 3.27 23.17
N GLU A 386 16.43 3.80 23.78
CA GLU A 386 16.37 5.03 24.58
C GLU A 386 15.96 6.24 23.73
N GLN A 387 16.48 6.36 22.51
CA GLN A 387 16.13 7.47 21.61
C GLN A 387 14.66 7.39 21.15
N PHE A 388 14.13 6.17 20.93
CA PHE A 388 12.72 5.94 20.65
C PHE A 388 11.83 6.28 21.86
N LEU A 389 12.25 5.91 23.07
CA LEU A 389 11.52 6.24 24.31
C LEU A 389 11.55 7.74 24.63
N ARG A 390 12.66 8.45 24.40
CA ARG A 390 12.74 9.91 24.56
C ARG A 390 11.88 10.69 23.54
N GLN A 391 11.51 10.07 22.42
CA GLN A 391 10.53 10.65 21.47
C GLN A 391 9.07 10.40 21.90
N GLN A 392 8.84 9.62 22.97
CA GLN A 392 7.52 9.30 23.51
C GLN A 392 7.20 10.07 24.80
N GLU A 393 8.14 10.81 25.39
CA GLU A 393 7.85 11.72 26.50
C GLU A 393 7.21 13.01 25.95
N PRO A 394 5.96 13.35 26.34
CA PRO A 394 5.37 14.63 26.00
C PRO A 394 5.85 15.74 26.97
N ASP A 395 6.09 16.93 26.44
CA ASP A 395 6.25 18.19 27.21
C ASP A 395 4.96 18.57 27.98
#